data_AF-A0A9E2Q1I5-F1
#
_entry.id   AF-A0A9E2Q1I5-F1
#
_cell.length_a   1.000
_cell.length_b   1.000
_cell.length_c   1.000
_cell.angle_alpha   90.00
_cell.angle_beta   90.00
_cell.angle_gamma   90.00
#
_symmetry.space_group_name_H-M   'P 1'
#
loop_
_entity.id
_entity.type
_entity.pdbx_description
1 polymer ?
#
loop_
_entity_poly.entity_id
_entity_poly.type
_entity_poly.pdbx_seq_one_letter_code
_entity_poly.pdbx_strand_id
1 'polypeptide(L)'
;MSLNESPDCKIEKIIRADATEVIALASVHLDDEQLQYFLRNKDCLTTDLHSTKARLGINQEKLSHFELKGNKISYEARFWFYIPEYSAGLTIDQLIKTGLEVGKIYLKNPELKYSAEELINLISNRTIIVPKGTMVLEEGILAVPVMPFIHLPNPRVLTSNYLKSAVGKMIPREDFYFAQPEQKVDQVIVPAGSGVISHTSLFTQQNEIYILDPEHTDARVGSKYTNGIIYLELVGGEKDIVKEKVHIEVYKPAAAKHSAKKKFYIDLKSSFLERLYKERAVDENTIAAISDTGEQKFIELNKRCDRLLHELWPYTSLVVQDFPNRLLASYLIVAADLGLIRDLTFMRAPEEEY
;
A
#
# COMPACT_ATOMS: atom_id res chain seq x y z
N MET A 1 8.23 -15.66 4.27
CA MET A 1 8.13 -14.19 4.37
C MET A 1 9.04 -13.57 3.31
N SER A 2 8.85 -12.29 2.93
CA SER A 2 9.84 -11.62 2.06
C SER A 2 11.13 -11.49 2.85
N LEU A 3 12.29 -11.72 2.23
CA LEU A 3 13.57 -11.43 2.87
C LEU A 3 13.84 -9.93 2.99
N ASN A 4 13.08 -9.09 2.26
CA ASN A 4 13.29 -7.65 2.20
C ASN A 4 12.58 -6.85 3.30
N GLU A 5 11.72 -7.47 4.12
CA GLU A 5 10.98 -6.77 5.18
C GLU A 5 11.12 -7.51 6.52
N SER A 6 11.43 -6.79 7.59
CA SER A 6 11.40 -7.37 8.95
C SER A 6 9.96 -7.60 9.44
N PRO A 7 9.77 -8.34 10.55
CA PRO A 7 8.59 -8.16 11.38
C PRO A 7 8.45 -6.70 11.86
N ASP A 8 7.30 -6.38 12.45
CA ASP A 8 7.07 -5.04 12.98
C ASP A 8 8.03 -4.75 14.15
N CYS A 9 8.72 -3.61 14.06
CA CYS A 9 9.54 -3.07 15.13
C CYS A 9 8.65 -2.64 16.28
N LYS A 10 9.17 -2.78 17.50
CA LYS A 10 8.52 -2.36 18.73
C LYS A 10 9.30 -1.26 19.40
N ILE A 11 8.60 -0.35 20.07
CA ILE A 11 9.24 0.63 20.94
C ILE A 11 9.82 -0.10 22.15
N GLU A 12 11.14 -0.15 22.21
CA GLU A 12 11.88 -0.75 23.32
C GLU A 12 11.95 0.21 24.51
N LYS A 13 12.24 1.48 24.23
CA LYS A 13 12.44 2.50 25.26
C LYS A 13 12.04 3.88 24.77
N ILE A 14 11.36 4.66 25.62
CA ILE A 14 11.14 6.09 25.40
C ILE A 14 12.39 6.86 25.87
N ILE A 15 12.96 7.68 24.99
CA ILE A 15 14.13 8.51 25.26
C ILE A 15 13.70 9.88 25.75
N ARG A 16 12.75 10.51 25.04
CA ARG A 16 12.11 11.78 25.38
C ARG A 16 10.64 11.73 24.97
N ALA A 17 9.76 12.31 25.76
CA ALA A 17 8.35 12.45 25.40
C ALA A 17 7.77 13.73 25.99
N ASP A 18 7.00 14.44 25.17
CA ASP A 18 6.13 15.54 25.57
C ASP A 18 4.86 15.56 24.71
N ALA A 19 4.02 16.58 24.91
CA ALA A 19 2.73 16.70 24.25
C ALA A 19 2.83 16.79 22.70
N THR A 20 3.97 17.24 22.17
CA THR A 20 4.18 17.55 20.76
C THR A 20 4.98 16.48 20.03
N GLU A 21 5.91 15.82 20.71
CA GLU A 21 6.73 14.77 20.11
C GLU A 21 7.19 13.69 21.09
N VAL A 22 7.48 12.51 20.55
CA VAL A 22 8.13 11.41 21.26
C VAL A 22 9.35 10.95 20.48
N ILE A 23 10.49 10.85 21.16
CA ILE A 23 11.69 10.18 20.65
C ILE A 23 11.85 8.85 21.38
N ALA A 24 11.95 7.77 20.63
CA ALA A 24 12.03 6.42 21.16
C ALA A 24 13.05 5.56 20.41
N LEU A 25 13.58 4.56 21.12
CA LEU A 25 14.34 3.48 20.54
C LEU A 25 13.36 2.39 20.04
N ALA A 26 13.33 2.17 18.73
CA ALA A 26 12.60 1.09 18.09
C ALA A 26 13.55 -0.08 17.79
N SER A 27 13.06 -1.31 17.92
CA SER A 27 13.86 -2.49 17.62
C SER A 27 13.04 -3.69 17.15
N VAL A 28 13.71 -4.63 16.48
CA VAL A 28 13.15 -5.89 16.02
C VAL A 28 14.18 -7.00 16.14
N HIS A 29 13.72 -8.21 16.48
CA HIS A 29 14.52 -9.42 16.44
C HIS A 29 14.28 -10.14 15.11
N LEU A 30 15.36 -10.54 14.46
CA LEU A 30 15.34 -11.22 13.17
C LEU A 30 15.76 -12.68 13.35
N ASP A 31 15.28 -13.54 12.46
CA ASP A 31 15.87 -14.87 12.30
C ASP A 31 17.25 -14.79 11.63
N ASP A 32 18.00 -15.89 11.71
CA ASP A 32 19.39 -15.92 11.23
C ASP A 32 19.50 -15.67 9.72
N GLU A 33 18.55 -16.17 8.92
CA GLU A 33 18.58 -16.01 7.47
C GLU A 33 18.37 -14.55 7.06
N GLN A 34 17.36 -13.90 7.62
CA GLN A 34 17.04 -12.50 7.39
C GLN A 34 18.14 -11.58 7.94
N LEU A 35 18.68 -11.88 9.11
CA LEU A 35 19.79 -11.12 9.69
C LEU A 35 21.01 -11.16 8.76
N GLN A 36 21.39 -12.34 8.26
CA GLN A 36 22.51 -12.47 7.33
C GLN A 36 22.26 -11.70 6.03
N TYR A 37 21.02 -11.72 5.52
CA TYR A 37 20.65 -10.96 4.34
C TYR A 37 20.76 -9.45 4.57
N PHE A 38 20.26 -8.95 5.71
CA PHE A 38 20.34 -7.53 6.07
C PHE A 38 21.78 -7.08 6.33
N LEU A 39 22.62 -7.91 6.96
CA LEU A 39 24.02 -7.61 7.21
C LEU A 39 24.82 -7.39 5.92
N ARG A 40 24.57 -8.21 4.89
CA ARG A 40 25.23 -8.09 3.58
C ARG A 40 24.82 -6.83 2.82
N ASN A 41 23.66 -6.27 3.14
CA ASN A 41 23.04 -5.15 2.43
C ASN A 41 22.75 -3.98 3.37
N LYS A 42 23.59 -3.79 4.40
CA LYS A 42 23.34 -2.83 5.48
C LYS A 42 23.10 -1.41 4.96
N ASP A 43 23.81 -1.03 3.90
CA ASP A 43 23.73 0.31 3.30
C ASP A 43 22.41 0.54 2.52
N CYS A 44 21.68 -0.54 2.24
CA CYS A 44 20.37 -0.50 1.57
C CYS A 44 19.21 -0.55 2.58
N LEU A 45 19.49 -0.61 3.88
CA LEU A 45 18.43 -0.64 4.89
C LEU A 45 17.75 0.72 4.98
N THR A 46 16.43 0.67 5.03
CA THR A 46 15.55 1.81 5.25
C THR A 46 14.43 1.41 6.21
N THR A 47 13.61 2.36 6.59
CA THR A 47 12.44 2.12 7.41
C THR A 47 11.18 2.42 6.62
N ASP A 48 10.15 1.63 6.84
CA ASP A 48 8.79 1.96 6.45
C ASP A 48 7.99 2.11 7.73
N LEU A 49 7.61 3.35 7.98
CA LEU A 49 7.08 3.73 9.27
C LEU A 49 5.57 3.59 9.21
N HIS A 50 5.12 2.35 9.42
CA HIS A 50 3.74 1.87 9.32
C HIS A 50 2.73 2.87 8.78
N SER A 51 2.38 2.68 7.52
CA SER A 51 1.28 3.35 6.82
C SER A 51 -0.07 3.38 7.59
N THR A 52 -0.27 2.55 8.61
CA THR A 52 -1.44 2.64 9.50
C THR A 52 -1.40 3.91 10.38
N LYS A 53 -0.24 4.22 10.99
CA LYS A 53 -0.08 5.41 11.84
C LYS A 53 -0.01 6.69 11.01
N ALA A 54 0.69 6.61 9.86
CA ALA A 54 0.70 7.69 8.87
C ALA A 54 -0.72 8.06 8.45
N ARG A 55 -1.57 7.06 8.14
CA ARG A 55 -2.99 7.29 7.86
C ARG A 55 -3.76 7.93 9.02
N LEU A 56 -3.27 7.93 10.25
CA LEU A 56 -3.90 8.60 11.40
C LEU A 56 -3.27 9.97 11.69
N GLY A 57 -2.59 10.58 10.71
CA GLY A 57 -1.97 11.88 10.87
C GLY A 57 -0.74 11.87 11.80
N ILE A 58 -0.19 10.69 12.11
CA ILE A 58 1.02 10.52 12.92
C ILE A 58 2.19 10.27 11.99
N ASN A 59 3.18 11.15 12.01
CA ASN A 59 4.41 10.96 11.25
C ASN A 59 5.47 10.32 12.13
N GLN A 60 6.46 9.72 11.47
CA GLN A 60 7.65 9.22 12.11
C GLN A 60 8.86 9.62 11.26
N GLU A 61 10.00 9.84 11.93
CA GLU A 61 11.28 10.15 11.30
C GLU A 61 12.39 9.31 11.94
N LYS A 62 13.23 8.66 11.13
CA LYS A 62 14.39 7.90 11.62
C LYS A 62 15.57 8.84 11.93
N LEU A 63 15.91 9.00 13.20
CA LEU A 63 16.96 9.93 13.65
C LEU A 63 18.38 9.35 13.63
N SER A 64 18.54 8.04 13.85
CA SER A 64 19.86 7.40 13.97
C SER A 64 20.16 6.43 12.83
N HIS A 65 21.42 6.01 12.71
CA HIS A 65 21.76 4.82 11.93
C HIS A 65 21.25 3.55 12.61
N PHE A 66 21.12 2.46 11.84
CA PHE A 66 20.80 1.15 12.38
C PHE A 66 21.97 0.58 13.19
N GLU A 67 21.67 0.20 14.43
CA GLU A 67 22.57 -0.60 15.26
C GLU A 67 22.18 -2.08 15.16
N LEU A 68 23.15 -2.93 14.80
CA LEU A 68 22.97 -4.38 14.74
C LEU A 68 23.76 -5.00 15.88
N LYS A 69 23.08 -5.67 16.81
CA LYS A 69 23.68 -6.34 17.98
C LYS A 69 23.04 -7.72 18.15
N GLY A 70 23.83 -8.77 17.94
CA GLY A 70 23.30 -10.14 17.93
C GLY A 70 22.23 -10.30 16.85
N ASN A 71 21.07 -10.85 17.22
CA ASN A 71 19.91 -11.00 16.31
C ASN A 71 18.93 -9.82 16.34
N LYS A 72 19.35 -8.65 16.85
CA LYS A 72 18.52 -7.46 17.00
C LYS A 72 19.03 -6.33 16.12
N ILE A 73 18.11 -5.63 15.47
CA ILE A 73 18.35 -4.33 14.84
C ILE A 73 17.56 -3.27 15.58
N SER A 74 18.18 -2.13 15.85
CA SER A 74 17.55 -0.99 16.53
C SER A 74 17.91 0.36 15.92
N TYR A 75 17.04 1.34 16.10
CA TYR A 75 17.24 2.72 15.67
C TYR A 75 16.41 3.69 16.52
N GLU A 76 16.84 4.94 16.60
CA GLU A 76 16.05 6.02 17.21
C GLU A 76 15.07 6.60 16.19
N ALA A 77 13.85 6.84 16.64
CA ALA A 77 12.79 7.44 15.84
C ALA A 77 12.05 8.52 16.61
N ARG A 78 11.65 9.57 15.88
CA ARG A 78 10.77 10.64 16.33
C ARG A 78 9.35 10.36 15.86
N PHE A 79 8.37 10.68 16.68
CA PHE A 79 6.94 10.57 16.40
C PHE A 79 6.23 11.87 16.76
N TRP A 80 5.32 12.34 15.91
CA TRP A 80 4.51 13.53 16.17
C TRP A 80 3.22 13.50 15.34
N PHE A 81 2.24 14.31 15.72
CA PHE A 81 1.09 14.57 14.85
C PHE A 81 1.48 15.60 13.79
N TYR A 82 1.49 15.18 12.52
CA TYR A 82 1.73 16.09 11.40
C TYR A 82 0.43 16.64 10.80
N ILE A 83 -0.69 15.95 11.02
CA ILE A 83 -2.06 16.45 10.75
C ILE A 83 -2.80 16.49 12.09
N PRO A 84 -2.68 17.57 12.88
CA PRO A 84 -3.24 17.67 14.23
C PRO A 84 -4.74 17.40 14.32
N GLU A 85 -5.47 17.57 13.22
CA GLU A 85 -6.90 17.29 13.09
C GLU A 85 -7.24 15.82 13.37
N TYR A 86 -6.28 14.90 13.21
CA TYR A 86 -6.44 13.48 13.52
C TYR A 86 -6.17 13.12 14.98
N SER A 87 -5.66 14.06 15.78
CA SER A 87 -5.25 13.81 17.16
C SER A 87 -6.40 13.38 18.07
N ALA A 88 -7.65 13.66 17.69
CA ALA A 88 -8.84 13.37 18.49
C ALA A 88 -8.71 13.84 19.95
N GLY A 89 -8.06 15.00 20.15
CA GLY A 89 -7.81 15.60 21.46
C GLY A 89 -6.75 14.89 22.31
N LEU A 90 -5.98 13.96 21.75
CA LEU A 90 -4.85 13.30 22.41
C LEU A 90 -3.53 13.98 22.07
N THR A 91 -2.59 13.94 23.02
CA THR A 91 -1.20 14.29 22.76
C THR A 91 -0.39 13.04 22.36
N ILE A 92 0.71 13.22 21.64
CA ILE A 92 1.43 12.08 21.06
C ILE A 92 2.07 11.17 22.12
N ASP A 93 2.51 11.73 23.25
CA ASP A 93 3.00 11.00 24.42
C ASP A 93 1.95 10.08 25.07
N GLN A 94 0.66 10.38 24.88
CA GLN A 94 -0.42 9.52 25.35
C GLN A 94 -0.62 8.27 24.50
N LEU A 95 -0.13 8.29 23.24
CA LEU A 95 -0.26 7.20 22.27
C LEU A 95 0.99 6.35 22.16
N ILE A 96 2.16 6.98 22.13
CA ILE A 96 3.44 6.32 21.86
C ILE A 96 4.03 5.77 23.16
N LYS A 97 4.04 4.44 23.30
CA LYS A 97 4.45 3.74 24.54
C LYS A 97 5.34 2.54 24.24
N THR A 98 6.12 2.11 25.23
CA THR A 98 6.89 0.87 25.16
C THR A 98 6.02 -0.33 24.78
N GLY A 99 6.53 -1.19 23.92
CA GLY A 99 5.85 -2.37 23.38
C GLY A 99 4.99 -2.09 22.15
N LEU A 100 4.69 -0.83 21.83
CA LEU A 100 3.90 -0.46 20.66
C LEU A 100 4.66 -0.77 19.37
N GLU A 101 3.97 -1.35 18.39
CA GLU A 101 4.49 -1.63 17.05
C GLU A 101 4.47 -0.39 16.16
N VAL A 102 5.58 -0.02 15.53
CA VAL A 102 5.75 1.31 14.90
C VAL A 102 6.12 1.32 13.42
N GLY A 103 6.80 0.31 12.91
CA GLY A 103 7.13 0.19 11.48
C GLY A 103 8.04 -1.01 11.24
N LYS A 104 8.33 -1.33 9.99
CA LYS A 104 9.29 -2.39 9.66
C LYS A 104 10.58 -1.80 9.11
N ILE A 105 11.64 -2.59 9.15
CA ILE A 105 12.87 -2.31 8.43
C ILE A 105 12.75 -2.98 7.07
N TYR A 106 13.01 -2.23 6.02
CA TYR A 106 12.99 -2.70 4.65
C TYR A 106 14.36 -2.60 4.02
N LEU A 107 14.60 -3.41 3.01
CA LEU A 107 15.81 -3.39 2.22
C LEU A 107 15.48 -2.87 0.81
N LYS A 108 15.93 -1.65 0.52
CA LYS A 108 15.77 -1.01 -0.79
C LYS A 108 16.99 -1.34 -1.65
N ASN A 109 17.02 -2.54 -2.25
CA ASN A 109 18.15 -2.95 -3.08
C ASN A 109 18.06 -2.30 -4.49
N PRO A 110 18.95 -1.35 -4.85
CA PRO A 110 18.92 -0.72 -6.16
C PRO A 110 19.10 -1.71 -7.32
N GLU A 111 19.76 -2.86 -7.10
CA GLU A 111 19.94 -3.89 -8.14
C GLU A 111 18.63 -4.59 -8.53
N LEU A 112 17.61 -4.54 -7.67
CA LEU A 112 16.29 -5.11 -7.94
C LEU A 112 15.38 -4.12 -8.66
N LYS A 113 15.83 -2.90 -8.93
CA LYS A 113 15.05 -1.91 -9.68
C LYS A 113 14.81 -2.41 -11.11
N TYR A 114 13.58 -2.23 -11.60
CA TYR A 114 13.29 -2.48 -13.01
C TYR A 114 13.87 -1.37 -13.88
N SER A 115 14.32 -1.71 -15.10
CA SER A 115 14.57 -0.71 -16.13
C SER A 115 13.24 -0.13 -16.66
N ALA A 116 13.29 1.01 -17.36
CA ALA A 116 12.12 1.58 -18.02
C ALA A 116 11.48 0.58 -19.00
N GLU A 117 12.29 -0.11 -19.81
CA GLU A 117 11.81 -1.13 -20.75
C GLU A 117 11.15 -2.32 -20.04
N GLU A 118 11.72 -2.78 -18.92
CA GLU A 118 11.11 -3.85 -18.12
C GLU A 118 9.77 -3.39 -17.53
N LEU A 119 9.66 -2.16 -17.02
CA LEU A 119 8.38 -1.62 -16.52
C LEU A 119 7.33 -1.48 -17.60
N ILE A 120 7.70 -0.95 -18.76
CA ILE A 120 6.79 -0.86 -19.91
C ILE A 120 6.28 -2.25 -20.26
N ASN A 121 7.17 -3.24 -20.37
CA ASN A 121 6.78 -4.62 -20.63
C ASN A 121 5.85 -5.20 -19.55
N LEU A 122 6.09 -4.90 -18.27
CA LEU A 122 5.22 -5.34 -17.18
C LEU A 122 3.85 -4.67 -17.21
N ILE A 123 3.77 -3.41 -17.62
CA ILE A 123 2.52 -2.67 -17.78
C ILE A 123 1.75 -3.17 -18.99
N SER A 124 2.40 -3.28 -20.16
CA SER A 124 1.80 -3.77 -21.39
C SER A 124 1.30 -5.21 -21.25
N ASN A 125 2.07 -6.05 -20.57
CA ASN A 125 1.66 -7.41 -20.21
C ASN A 125 0.93 -7.46 -18.87
N ARG A 126 0.33 -6.37 -18.38
CA ARG A 126 -0.60 -6.31 -17.24
C ARG A 126 -0.16 -7.04 -15.95
N THR A 127 1.14 -7.20 -15.76
CA THR A 127 1.74 -7.72 -14.53
C THR A 127 1.79 -6.61 -13.48
N ILE A 128 2.00 -5.37 -13.94
CA ILE A 128 1.74 -4.15 -13.18
C ILE A 128 0.56 -3.45 -13.84
N ILE A 129 -0.39 -2.99 -13.04
CA ILE A 129 -1.56 -2.27 -13.52
C ILE A 129 -1.57 -0.89 -12.88
N VAL A 130 -1.56 0.11 -13.75
CA VAL A 130 -1.40 1.53 -13.40
C VAL A 130 -2.67 2.30 -13.79
N PRO A 131 -2.98 3.42 -13.11
CA PRO A 131 -4.11 4.28 -13.45
C PRO A 131 -3.80 5.09 -14.71
N LYS A 132 -4.85 5.53 -15.41
CA LYS A 132 -4.73 6.36 -16.61
C LYS A 132 -3.94 7.64 -16.29
N GLY A 133 -3.00 8.01 -17.18
CA GLY A 133 -2.11 9.17 -17.01
C GLY A 133 -0.78 8.86 -16.31
N THR A 134 -0.52 7.58 -16.02
CA THR A 134 0.77 7.11 -15.51
C THR A 134 1.82 7.12 -16.59
N MET A 135 2.98 7.69 -16.29
CA MET A 135 4.14 7.73 -17.20
C MET A 135 5.26 6.87 -16.64
N VAL A 136 6.00 6.20 -17.53
CA VAL A 136 7.27 5.54 -17.19
C VAL A 136 8.41 6.51 -17.51
N LEU A 137 9.22 6.86 -16.51
CA LEU A 137 10.38 7.72 -16.66
C LEU A 137 11.64 6.90 -16.98
N GLU A 138 12.67 7.56 -17.53
CA GLU A 138 13.90 6.92 -18.05
C GLU A 138 14.64 6.03 -17.03
N GLU A 139 14.50 6.31 -15.73
CA GLU A 139 15.16 5.56 -14.67
C GLU A 139 14.33 4.38 -14.13
N GLY A 140 13.26 3.94 -14.79
CA GLY A 140 12.39 2.89 -14.24
C GLY A 140 11.58 3.37 -13.04
N ILE A 141 11.08 4.60 -13.13
CA ILE A 141 10.21 5.24 -12.14
C ILE A 141 8.84 5.44 -12.77
N LEU A 142 7.76 5.16 -12.03
CA LEU A 142 6.40 5.47 -12.44
C LEU A 142 5.99 6.83 -11.88
N ALA A 143 5.60 7.76 -12.74
CA ALA A 143 4.89 8.97 -12.34
C ALA A 143 3.39 8.70 -12.41
N VAL A 144 2.79 8.35 -11.27
CA VAL A 144 1.41 7.88 -11.14
C VAL A 144 0.50 9.02 -10.69
N PRO A 145 -0.64 9.28 -11.36
CA PRO A 145 -1.59 10.30 -10.93
C PRO A 145 -2.13 10.07 -9.52
N VAL A 146 -2.23 11.14 -8.75
CA VAL A 146 -2.94 11.17 -7.47
C VAL A 146 -4.44 11.29 -7.74
N MET A 147 -5.24 10.47 -7.07
CA MET A 147 -6.68 10.53 -7.25
C MET A 147 -7.24 11.80 -6.60
N PRO A 148 -8.28 12.43 -7.19
CA PRO A 148 -8.82 13.72 -6.74
C PRO A 148 -9.72 13.55 -5.49
N PHE A 149 -9.17 12.93 -4.46
CA PHE A 149 -9.84 12.64 -3.20
C PHE A 149 -8.91 12.93 -2.04
N ILE A 150 -9.50 13.45 -0.97
CA ILE A 150 -8.86 13.57 0.34
C ILE A 150 -9.65 12.74 1.34
N HIS A 151 -8.98 12.14 2.31
CA HIS A 151 -9.64 11.48 3.43
C HIS A 151 -9.56 12.46 4.59
N LEU A 152 -10.70 12.81 5.19
CA LEU A 152 -10.76 13.77 6.29
C LEU A 152 -11.19 13.08 7.58
N PRO A 153 -10.69 13.49 8.76
CA PRO A 153 -11.07 12.87 10.02
C PRO A 153 -12.55 13.12 10.30
N ASN A 154 -13.30 12.05 10.60
CA ASN A 154 -14.69 12.14 11.05
C ASN A 154 -14.75 12.12 12.58
N PRO A 155 -14.99 13.26 13.25
CA PRO A 155 -14.94 13.35 14.72
C PRO A 155 -16.04 12.53 15.41
N ARG A 156 -17.08 12.09 14.68
CA ARG A 156 -18.11 11.19 15.23
C ARG A 156 -17.59 9.75 15.42
N VAL A 157 -16.54 9.37 14.69
CA VAL A 157 -15.97 8.01 14.70
C VAL A 157 -14.57 8.03 15.29
N LEU A 158 -13.71 8.94 14.84
CA LEU A 158 -12.34 9.14 15.31
C LEU A 158 -12.31 9.81 16.69
N THR A 159 -12.75 9.06 17.70
CA THR A 159 -12.67 9.44 19.11
C THR A 159 -11.29 9.11 19.69
N SER A 160 -10.96 9.64 20.86
CA SER A 160 -9.70 9.32 21.54
C SER A 160 -9.54 7.81 21.81
N ASN A 161 -10.64 7.11 22.10
CA ASN A 161 -10.60 5.65 22.28
C ASN A 161 -10.39 4.91 20.96
N TYR A 162 -11.05 5.35 19.88
CA TYR A 162 -10.81 4.79 18.54
C TYR A 162 -9.34 4.96 18.15
N LEU A 163 -8.78 6.15 18.32
CA LEU A 163 -7.39 6.44 17.98
C LEU A 163 -6.40 5.57 18.76
N LYS A 164 -6.61 5.39 20.07
CA LYS A 164 -5.78 4.47 20.90
C LYS A 164 -5.86 3.02 20.40
N SER A 165 -7.05 2.53 20.09
CA SER A 165 -7.27 1.18 19.57
C SER A 165 -6.65 0.99 18.18
N ALA A 166 -6.79 1.98 17.29
CA ALA A 166 -6.23 1.97 15.94
C ALA A 166 -4.69 2.01 15.97
N VAL A 167 -4.10 2.89 16.80
CA VAL A 167 -2.65 2.95 17.01
C VAL A 167 -2.10 1.63 17.55
N GLY A 168 -2.85 0.98 18.45
CA GLY A 168 -2.56 -0.33 19.02
C GLY A 168 -2.93 -1.53 18.14
N LYS A 169 -3.33 -1.33 16.87
CA LYS A 169 -3.73 -2.39 15.90
C LYS A 169 -4.90 -3.27 16.34
N MET A 170 -5.74 -2.80 17.26
CA MET A 170 -6.99 -3.48 17.60
C MET A 170 -8.08 -3.22 16.54
N ILE A 171 -7.87 -2.21 15.68
CA ILE A 171 -8.74 -1.87 14.55
C ILE A 171 -7.94 -2.12 13.27
N PRO A 172 -8.45 -2.94 12.34
CA PRO A 172 -7.84 -3.14 11.03
C PRO A 172 -7.72 -1.83 10.25
N ARG A 173 -6.69 -1.72 9.41
CA ARG A 173 -6.44 -0.50 8.62
C ARG A 173 -7.56 -0.23 7.62
N GLU A 174 -8.21 -1.28 7.16
CA GLU A 174 -9.31 -1.28 6.20
C GLU A 174 -10.51 -0.53 6.77
N ASP A 175 -10.75 -0.65 8.08
CA ASP A 175 -11.84 0.01 8.80
C ASP A 175 -11.65 1.52 8.97
N PHE A 176 -10.46 2.05 8.63
CA PHE A 176 -10.21 3.49 8.74
C PHE A 176 -11.07 4.30 7.78
N TYR A 177 -11.66 3.69 6.75
CA TYR A 177 -12.58 4.42 5.86
C TYR A 177 -13.78 5.03 6.61
N PHE A 178 -14.21 4.44 7.73
CA PHE A 178 -15.29 5.00 8.57
C PHE A 178 -14.83 6.24 9.35
N ALA A 179 -13.61 6.19 9.87
CA ALA A 179 -12.99 7.28 10.61
C ALA A 179 -12.46 8.38 9.69
N GLN A 180 -12.28 8.07 8.41
CA GLN A 180 -11.67 8.92 7.40
C GLN A 180 -12.46 8.84 6.10
N PRO A 181 -13.70 9.35 6.08
CA PRO A 181 -14.51 9.35 4.87
C PRO A 181 -13.78 10.09 3.76
N GLU A 182 -13.95 9.54 2.56
CA GLU A 182 -13.44 10.14 1.34
C GLU A 182 -14.28 11.34 0.94
N GLN A 183 -13.59 12.41 0.55
CA GLN A 183 -14.20 13.59 -0.05
C GLN A 183 -13.55 13.85 -1.41
N LYS A 184 -14.39 13.92 -2.45
CA LYS A 184 -13.97 14.34 -3.79
C LYS A 184 -13.60 15.82 -3.76
N VAL A 185 -12.49 16.16 -4.40
CA VAL A 185 -11.98 17.52 -4.57
C VAL A 185 -11.66 17.77 -6.04
N ASP A 186 -11.57 19.03 -6.47
CA ASP A 186 -11.15 19.34 -7.83
C ASP A 186 -9.63 19.08 -8.00
N GLN A 187 -8.86 19.34 -6.95
CA GLN A 187 -7.42 19.14 -6.91
C GLN A 187 -6.96 18.79 -5.49
N VAL A 188 -5.95 17.93 -5.38
CA VAL A 188 -5.31 17.63 -4.09
C VAL A 188 -4.29 18.72 -3.79
N ILE A 189 -4.59 19.53 -2.78
CA ILE A 189 -3.70 20.57 -2.26
C ILE A 189 -3.18 20.09 -0.91
N VAL A 190 -1.86 19.99 -0.79
CA VAL A 190 -1.16 19.71 0.46
C VAL A 190 -0.89 21.05 1.15
N PRO A 191 -1.54 21.36 2.29
CA PRO A 191 -1.44 22.66 2.92
C PRO A 191 -0.06 22.89 3.57
N ALA A 192 0.44 24.13 3.50
CA ALA A 192 1.67 24.56 4.15
C ALA A 192 1.64 24.27 5.67
N GLY A 193 2.71 23.68 6.20
CA GLY A 193 2.85 23.38 7.64
C GLY A 193 1.87 22.35 8.21
N SER A 194 1.13 21.64 7.36
CA SER A 194 0.23 20.55 7.75
C SER A 194 0.36 19.40 6.75
N GLY A 195 -0.67 18.57 6.61
CA GLY A 195 -0.68 17.48 5.65
C GLY A 195 -2.08 17.10 5.21
N VAL A 196 -2.13 16.22 4.21
CA VAL A 196 -3.36 15.64 3.71
C VAL A 196 -3.14 14.17 3.43
N ILE A 197 -4.17 13.37 3.69
CA ILE A 197 -4.17 11.98 3.27
C ILE A 197 -4.96 11.94 1.97
N SER A 198 -4.31 11.44 0.93
CA SER A 198 -4.93 11.12 -0.35
C SER A 198 -4.62 9.67 -0.70
N HIS A 199 -4.83 9.27 -1.96
CA HIS A 199 -4.40 7.97 -2.44
C HIS A 199 -4.18 7.99 -3.95
N THR A 200 -3.41 7.01 -4.42
CA THR A 200 -3.42 6.57 -5.81
C THR A 200 -3.81 5.10 -5.87
N SER A 201 -4.01 4.58 -7.07
CA SER A 201 -4.27 3.16 -7.29
C SER A 201 -3.11 2.55 -8.05
N LEU A 202 -2.58 1.43 -7.61
CA LEU A 202 -1.51 0.70 -8.30
C LEU A 202 -1.60 -0.77 -7.92
N PHE A 203 -1.48 -1.64 -8.91
CA PHE A 203 -1.49 -3.08 -8.70
C PHE A 203 -0.17 -3.65 -9.18
N THR A 204 0.69 -4.10 -8.26
CA THR A 204 2.06 -4.49 -8.62
C THR A 204 2.36 -5.97 -8.48
N GLN A 205 1.41 -6.81 -8.05
CA GLN A 205 1.55 -8.27 -7.82
C GLN A 205 2.97 -8.72 -7.45
N GLN A 206 3.23 -8.88 -6.15
CA GLN A 206 4.51 -9.35 -5.61
C GLN A 206 5.70 -8.37 -5.73
N ASN A 207 5.60 -7.32 -6.53
CA ASN A 207 6.63 -6.28 -6.57
C ASN A 207 6.49 -5.33 -5.38
N GLU A 208 7.63 -4.98 -4.82
CA GLU A 208 7.73 -3.95 -3.79
C GLU A 208 7.79 -2.58 -4.46
N ILE A 209 7.24 -1.57 -3.81
CA ILE A 209 7.24 -0.20 -4.33
C ILE A 209 7.81 0.75 -3.32
N TYR A 210 8.41 1.82 -3.81
CA TYR A 210 8.97 2.87 -2.99
C TYR A 210 8.54 4.25 -3.53
N ILE A 211 7.83 5.02 -2.70
CA ILE A 211 7.44 6.40 -3.01
C ILE A 211 8.67 7.30 -2.85
N LEU A 212 8.99 8.10 -3.87
CA LEU A 212 10.18 8.94 -3.90
C LEU A 212 9.92 10.36 -3.44
N ASP A 213 8.67 10.79 -3.47
CA ASP A 213 8.29 12.17 -3.27
C ASP A 213 8.65 12.64 -1.85
N PRO A 214 9.43 13.72 -1.72
CA PRO A 214 9.90 14.22 -0.43
C PRO A 214 8.76 14.71 0.47
N GLU A 215 7.66 15.18 -0.12
CA GLU A 215 6.43 15.54 0.57
C GLU A 215 5.68 14.33 1.15
N HIS A 216 6.09 13.09 0.86
CA HIS A 216 5.52 11.94 1.53
C HIS A 216 6.20 11.70 2.89
N THR A 217 5.41 11.25 3.88
CA THR A 217 5.96 10.72 5.15
C THR A 217 6.98 9.60 4.89
N ASP A 218 7.74 9.22 5.92
CA ASP A 218 8.69 8.10 5.85
C ASP A 218 8.00 6.71 5.69
N ALA A 219 6.67 6.66 5.63
CA ALA A 219 5.89 5.48 5.24
C ALA A 219 5.93 5.26 3.71
N ARG A 220 7.14 5.17 3.15
CA ARG A 220 7.35 5.21 1.69
C ARG A 220 7.26 3.85 1.00
N VAL A 221 7.09 2.76 1.75
CA VAL A 221 7.17 1.41 1.19
C VAL A 221 5.80 0.78 1.06
N GLY A 222 5.45 0.37 -0.16
CA GLY A 222 4.38 -0.59 -0.39
C GLY A 222 4.97 -1.98 -0.54
N SER A 223 4.54 -2.93 0.28
CA SER A 223 5.00 -4.32 0.20
C SER A 223 4.29 -5.09 -0.92
N LYS A 224 4.72 -6.35 -1.13
CA LYS A 224 4.08 -7.34 -2.02
C LYS A 224 2.56 -7.53 -1.87
N TYR A 225 1.97 -7.03 -0.77
CA TYR A 225 0.53 -7.06 -0.47
C TYR A 225 -0.19 -5.78 -0.87
N THR A 226 0.53 -4.79 -1.42
CA THR A 226 -0.05 -3.52 -1.88
C THR A 226 -0.82 -3.77 -3.16
N ASN A 227 -2.07 -4.19 -2.98
CA ASN A 227 -3.01 -4.46 -4.04
C ASN A 227 -3.98 -3.29 -4.10
N GLY A 228 -4.02 -2.58 -5.22
CA GLY A 228 -5.15 -1.72 -5.58
C GLY A 228 -5.07 -0.28 -5.09
N ILE A 229 -4.86 0.00 -3.80
CA ILE A 229 -4.88 1.37 -3.26
C ILE A 229 -3.60 1.65 -2.46
N ILE A 230 -2.90 2.71 -2.85
CA ILE A 230 -1.77 3.27 -2.11
C ILE A 230 -2.23 4.55 -1.48
N TYR A 231 -2.30 4.57 -0.15
CA TYR A 231 -2.53 5.82 0.57
C TYR A 231 -1.29 6.68 0.50
N LEU A 232 -1.52 7.97 0.26
CA LEU A 232 -0.49 8.99 0.17
C LEU A 232 -0.63 9.88 1.38
N GLU A 233 0.34 9.79 2.28
CA GLU A 233 0.42 10.61 3.47
C GLU A 233 1.33 11.80 3.19
N LEU A 234 0.72 12.88 2.67
CA LEU A 234 1.43 14.04 2.14
C LEU A 234 1.58 15.12 3.21
N VAL A 235 2.76 15.70 3.30
CA VAL A 235 3.21 16.71 4.25
C VAL A 235 3.60 17.96 3.47
N GLY A 236 3.00 19.09 3.80
CA GLY A 236 3.29 20.37 3.16
C GLY A 236 4.54 21.00 3.76
N GLY A 237 5.29 21.70 2.91
CA GLY A 237 6.44 22.51 3.31
C GLY A 237 6.02 23.92 3.73
N GLU A 238 6.81 24.91 3.31
CA GLU A 238 6.56 26.32 3.60
C GLU A 238 5.36 26.92 2.82
N LYS A 239 4.94 26.25 1.74
CA LYS A 239 3.87 26.70 0.85
C LYS A 239 2.95 25.53 0.51
N ASP A 240 1.74 25.87 0.10
CA ASP A 240 0.79 24.89 -0.42
C ASP A 240 1.36 24.24 -1.68
N ILE A 241 1.22 22.91 -1.77
CA ILE A 241 1.67 22.11 -2.89
C ILE A 241 0.48 21.48 -3.55
N VAL A 242 0.30 21.76 -4.83
CA VAL A 242 -0.61 21.03 -5.68
C VAL A 242 0.02 19.66 -6.01
N LYS A 243 -0.65 18.57 -5.63
CA LYS A 243 -0.14 17.22 -5.85
C LYS A 243 -0.92 16.51 -6.95
N GLU A 244 -0.36 16.48 -8.16
CA GLU A 244 -0.98 15.84 -9.33
C GLU A 244 -0.50 14.41 -9.55
N LYS A 245 0.80 14.15 -9.33
CA LYS A 245 1.42 12.83 -9.52
C LYS A 245 2.33 12.51 -8.35
N VAL A 246 2.52 11.21 -8.11
CA VAL A 246 3.48 10.61 -7.18
C VAL A 246 4.47 9.76 -7.98
N HIS A 247 5.73 9.83 -7.63
CA HIS A 247 6.83 9.08 -8.21
C HIS A 247 7.08 7.81 -7.40
N ILE A 248 6.99 6.67 -8.07
CA ILE A 248 7.07 5.36 -7.46
C ILE A 248 8.16 4.55 -8.18
N GLU A 249 9.16 4.11 -7.43
CA GLU A 249 10.06 3.06 -7.86
C GLU A 249 9.41 1.70 -7.64
N VAL A 250 9.56 0.80 -8.61
CA VAL A 250 9.08 -0.58 -8.49
C VAL A 250 10.28 -1.52 -8.50
N TYR A 251 10.29 -2.44 -7.54
CA TYR A 251 11.37 -3.38 -7.29
C TYR A 251 10.92 -4.82 -7.54
N LYS A 252 11.79 -5.59 -8.19
CA LYS A 252 11.70 -7.03 -8.35
C LYS A 252 11.61 -7.69 -6.96
N PRO A 253 10.78 -8.73 -6.77
CA PRO A 253 10.77 -9.48 -5.53
C PRO A 253 12.14 -10.13 -5.28
N ALA A 254 12.67 -10.01 -4.07
CA ALA A 254 13.85 -10.78 -3.69
C ALA A 254 13.53 -12.27 -3.70
N ALA A 255 14.42 -13.06 -4.30
CA ALA A 255 14.25 -14.50 -4.43
C ALA A 255 14.39 -15.20 -3.05
N ALA A 256 13.27 -15.36 -2.34
CA ALA A 256 13.19 -16.39 -1.32
C ALA A 256 13.27 -17.75 -2.04
N LYS A 257 14.29 -18.56 -1.75
CA LYS A 257 14.41 -19.92 -2.30
C LYS A 257 13.32 -20.84 -1.74
N HIS A 258 12.04 -20.64 -2.02
CA HIS A 258 11.01 -21.66 -1.79
C HIS A 258 10.08 -21.81 -3.01
N SER A 259 10.29 -22.94 -3.68
CA SER A 259 9.36 -23.78 -4.45
C SER A 259 8.09 -23.15 -5.06
N ALA A 260 7.99 -23.32 -6.38
CA ALA A 260 6.85 -23.03 -7.25
C ALA A 260 6.54 -21.54 -7.44
N LYS A 261 7.20 -20.94 -8.44
CA LYS A 261 6.58 -19.86 -9.23
C LYS A 261 5.21 -20.38 -9.69
N LYS A 262 4.11 -19.95 -9.08
CA LYS A 262 2.82 -19.97 -9.78
C LYS A 262 3.00 -19.05 -10.98
N LYS A 263 3.14 -19.65 -12.16
CA LYS A 263 3.17 -18.92 -13.42
C LYS A 263 1.83 -18.20 -13.55
N PHE A 264 1.87 -16.88 -13.56
CA PHE A 264 0.75 -16.08 -14.02
C PHE A 264 0.62 -16.33 -15.53
N TYR A 265 -0.56 -16.77 -15.96
CA TYR A 265 -0.90 -16.90 -17.38
C TYR A 265 -1.87 -15.79 -17.71
N ILE A 266 -1.40 -14.77 -18.41
CA ILE A 266 -2.29 -13.88 -19.14
C ILE A 266 -2.51 -14.56 -20.48
N ASP A 267 -3.63 -15.26 -20.59
CA ASP A 267 -4.01 -15.88 -21.85
C ASP A 267 -4.63 -14.81 -22.76
N LEU A 268 -3.81 -13.89 -23.28
CA LEU A 268 -4.20 -12.94 -24.32
C LEU A 268 -4.66 -13.62 -25.62
N LYS A 269 -4.48 -14.95 -25.73
CA LYS A 269 -4.89 -15.78 -26.87
C LYS A 269 -6.07 -16.69 -26.54
N SER A 270 -6.70 -16.50 -25.38
CA SER A 270 -7.85 -17.30 -25.00
C SER A 270 -9.02 -16.96 -25.91
N SER A 271 -9.44 -17.92 -26.74
CA SER A 271 -10.70 -17.84 -27.49
C SER A 271 -11.89 -17.54 -26.57
N PHE A 272 -11.75 -17.87 -25.28
CA PHE A 272 -12.71 -17.57 -24.24
C PHE A 272 -12.76 -16.08 -23.84
N LEU A 273 -11.61 -15.41 -23.67
CA LEU A 273 -11.58 -13.95 -23.46
C LEU A 273 -12.18 -13.26 -24.68
N GLU A 274 -11.81 -13.66 -25.89
CA GLU A 274 -12.35 -13.12 -27.14
C GLU A 274 -13.89 -13.27 -27.22
N ARG A 275 -14.44 -14.38 -26.73
CA ARG A 275 -15.89 -14.59 -26.61
C ARG A 275 -16.54 -13.59 -25.63
N LEU A 276 -15.98 -13.45 -24.42
CA LEU A 276 -16.49 -12.48 -23.42
C LEU A 276 -16.45 -11.04 -23.95
N TYR A 277 -15.42 -10.67 -24.71
CA TYR A 277 -15.36 -9.37 -25.41
C TYR A 277 -16.44 -9.20 -26.46
N LYS A 278 -16.65 -10.21 -27.32
CA LYS A 278 -17.67 -10.16 -28.37
C LYS A 278 -19.09 -10.10 -27.81
N GLU A 279 -19.34 -10.81 -26.71
CA GLU A 279 -20.66 -10.95 -26.11
C GLU A 279 -21.01 -9.83 -25.11
N ARG A 280 -20.04 -8.97 -24.72
CA ARG A 280 -20.19 -7.97 -23.64
C ARG A 280 -20.76 -8.57 -22.35
N ALA A 281 -20.39 -9.81 -22.04
CA ALA A 281 -20.95 -10.56 -20.91
C ALA A 281 -20.47 -10.06 -19.53
N VAL A 282 -19.52 -9.12 -19.49
CA VAL A 282 -18.97 -8.49 -18.29
C VAL A 282 -19.01 -6.98 -18.50
N ASP A 283 -19.56 -6.27 -17.52
CA ASP A 283 -19.71 -4.82 -17.53
C ASP A 283 -19.32 -4.17 -16.18
N GLU A 284 -19.55 -2.87 -16.02
CA GLU A 284 -19.29 -2.13 -14.78
C GLU A 284 -20.04 -2.70 -13.55
N ASN A 285 -21.09 -3.50 -13.76
CA ASN A 285 -21.91 -4.09 -12.71
C ASN A 285 -21.77 -5.61 -12.60
N THR A 286 -20.95 -6.25 -13.45
CA THR A 286 -20.90 -7.71 -13.57
C THR A 286 -19.45 -8.19 -13.59
N ILE A 287 -19.11 -9.20 -12.80
CA ILE A 287 -17.80 -9.86 -12.79
C ILE A 287 -17.95 -11.30 -13.23
N ALA A 288 -17.08 -11.78 -14.14
CA ALA A 288 -17.00 -13.21 -14.42
C ALA A 288 -16.04 -13.89 -13.44
N ALA A 289 -16.53 -14.91 -12.75
CA ALA A 289 -15.80 -15.79 -11.85
C ALA A 289 -15.63 -17.16 -12.51
N ILE A 290 -14.40 -17.66 -12.54
CA ILE A 290 -14.02 -18.91 -13.19
C ILE A 290 -13.32 -19.81 -12.17
N SER A 291 -13.90 -20.96 -11.87
CA SER A 291 -13.29 -21.91 -10.96
C SER A 291 -12.07 -22.62 -11.59
N ASP A 292 -11.29 -23.30 -10.74
CA ASP A 292 -10.21 -24.20 -11.18
C ASP A 292 -10.71 -25.34 -12.10
N THR A 293 -11.98 -25.72 -11.98
CA THR A 293 -12.63 -26.74 -12.81
C THR A 293 -13.18 -26.19 -14.13
N GLY A 294 -13.07 -24.87 -14.35
CA GLY A 294 -13.58 -24.19 -15.55
C GLY A 294 -15.06 -23.82 -15.49
N GLU A 295 -15.72 -23.98 -14.34
CA GLU A 295 -17.09 -23.54 -14.13
C GLU A 295 -17.15 -22.01 -14.09
N GLN A 296 -18.17 -21.46 -14.77
CA GLN A 296 -18.32 -20.02 -14.95
C GLN A 296 -19.54 -19.52 -14.21
N LYS A 297 -19.36 -18.40 -13.50
CA LYS A 297 -20.42 -17.68 -12.83
C LYS A 297 -20.27 -16.19 -13.10
N PHE A 298 -21.37 -15.54 -13.47
CA PHE A 298 -21.42 -14.09 -13.54
C PHE A 298 -22.00 -13.55 -12.24
N ILE A 299 -21.24 -12.72 -11.56
CA ILE A 299 -21.59 -12.09 -10.28
C ILE A 299 -22.07 -10.68 -10.60
N GLU A 300 -23.36 -10.45 -10.44
CA GLU A 300 -23.93 -9.11 -10.53
C GLU A 300 -23.70 -8.35 -9.22
N LEU A 301 -22.78 -7.39 -9.28
CA LEU A 301 -22.45 -6.51 -8.18
C LEU A 301 -23.59 -5.51 -7.93
N ASN A 302 -24.17 -4.89 -8.97
CA ASN A 302 -25.29 -3.93 -8.81
C ASN A 302 -25.11 -2.95 -7.62
N LYS A 303 -23.90 -2.38 -7.46
CA LYS A 303 -23.45 -1.53 -6.32
C LYS A 303 -23.29 -2.21 -4.95
N ARG A 304 -23.54 -3.51 -4.84
CA ARG A 304 -23.27 -4.37 -3.67
C ARG A 304 -22.01 -5.21 -3.87
N CYS A 305 -20.87 -4.57 -3.63
CA CYS A 305 -19.55 -5.22 -3.77
C CYS A 305 -19.30 -6.31 -2.71
N ASP A 306 -20.05 -6.32 -1.60
CA ASP A 306 -20.06 -7.36 -0.57
C ASP A 306 -20.46 -8.74 -1.10
N ARG A 307 -21.28 -8.78 -2.16
CA ARG A 307 -21.65 -10.04 -2.83
C ARG A 307 -20.44 -10.82 -3.33
N LEU A 308 -19.37 -10.12 -3.70
CA LEU A 308 -18.12 -10.74 -4.13
C LEU A 308 -17.60 -11.76 -3.09
N LEU A 309 -17.64 -11.43 -1.79
CA LEU A 309 -17.12 -12.32 -0.74
C LEU A 309 -17.99 -13.56 -0.50
N HIS A 310 -19.29 -13.45 -0.80
CA HIS A 310 -20.25 -14.55 -0.60
C HIS A 310 -20.38 -15.46 -1.82
N GLU A 311 -20.08 -14.93 -3.00
CA GLU A 311 -20.37 -15.59 -4.26
C GLU A 311 -19.16 -16.28 -4.89
N LEU A 312 -17.94 -15.98 -4.41
CA LEU A 312 -16.71 -16.58 -4.89
C LEU A 312 -16.44 -17.93 -4.24
N TRP A 313 -16.06 -18.88 -5.09
CA TRP A 313 -15.41 -20.10 -4.63
C TRP A 313 -13.94 -19.83 -4.29
N PRO A 314 -13.31 -20.65 -3.44
CA PRO A 314 -11.88 -20.63 -3.24
C PRO A 314 -11.10 -20.73 -4.57
N TYR A 315 -10.01 -19.99 -4.70
CA TYR A 315 -9.10 -20.03 -5.85
C TYR A 315 -9.73 -19.70 -7.22
N THR A 316 -10.72 -18.82 -7.24
CA THR A 316 -11.39 -18.38 -8.48
C THR A 316 -10.53 -17.39 -9.27
N SER A 317 -10.48 -17.52 -10.60
CA SER A 317 -9.98 -16.49 -11.51
C SER A 317 -11.10 -15.52 -11.87
N LEU A 318 -10.87 -14.22 -11.71
CA LEU A 318 -11.86 -13.17 -11.99
C LEU A 318 -11.55 -12.40 -13.27
N VAL A 319 -12.60 -12.02 -13.99
CA VAL A 319 -12.55 -11.09 -15.12
C VAL A 319 -13.49 -9.91 -14.84
N VAL A 320 -12.95 -8.70 -14.82
CA VAL A 320 -13.67 -7.44 -14.55
C VAL A 320 -13.60 -6.55 -15.80
N GLN A 321 -14.63 -5.74 -16.07
CA GLN A 321 -14.63 -4.89 -17.27
C GLN A 321 -13.51 -3.83 -17.23
N ASP A 322 -13.52 -2.97 -16.22
CA ASP A 322 -12.61 -1.83 -16.07
C ASP A 322 -11.77 -1.95 -14.79
N PHE A 323 -10.79 -1.05 -14.64
CA PHE A 323 -10.07 -0.92 -13.36
C PHE A 323 -11.08 -0.64 -12.23
N PRO A 324 -10.99 -1.36 -11.09
CA PRO A 324 -12.03 -1.30 -10.09
C PRO A 324 -12.01 0.06 -9.41
N ASN A 325 -13.20 0.62 -9.18
CA ASN A 325 -13.32 1.73 -8.24
C ASN A 325 -12.88 1.27 -6.84
N ARG A 326 -12.64 2.23 -5.95
CA ARG A 326 -12.09 1.99 -4.61
C ARG A 326 -12.88 0.95 -3.80
N LEU A 327 -14.21 0.98 -3.88
CA LEU A 327 -15.08 0.06 -3.16
C LEU A 327 -14.86 -1.37 -3.66
N LEU A 328 -14.92 -1.58 -4.98
CA LEU A 328 -14.67 -2.89 -5.57
C LEU A 328 -13.23 -3.36 -5.32
N ALA A 329 -12.25 -2.48 -5.42
CA ALA A 329 -10.85 -2.78 -5.13
C ALA A 329 -10.68 -3.31 -3.69
N SER A 330 -11.33 -2.68 -2.70
CA SER A 330 -11.29 -3.11 -1.30
C SER A 330 -11.83 -4.53 -1.13
N TYR A 331 -12.94 -4.87 -1.78
CA TYR A 331 -13.50 -6.23 -1.75
C TYR A 331 -12.66 -7.25 -2.50
N LEU A 332 -12.04 -6.87 -3.61
CA LEU A 332 -11.10 -7.73 -4.34
C LEU A 332 -9.85 -8.05 -3.50
N ILE A 333 -9.34 -7.08 -2.72
CA ILE A 333 -8.23 -7.30 -1.78
C ILE A 333 -8.65 -8.29 -0.69
N VAL A 334 -9.78 -8.04 -0.02
CA VAL A 334 -10.30 -8.93 1.03
C VAL A 334 -10.53 -10.35 0.49
N ALA A 335 -11.10 -10.49 -0.71
CA ALA A 335 -11.31 -11.79 -1.34
C ALA A 335 -9.98 -12.50 -1.66
N ALA A 336 -8.95 -11.78 -2.09
CA ALA A 336 -7.63 -12.35 -2.32
C ALA A 336 -6.98 -12.83 -1.01
N ASP A 337 -7.07 -12.04 0.06
CA ASP A 337 -6.52 -12.40 1.38
C ASP A 337 -7.22 -13.61 2.01
N LEU A 338 -8.52 -13.76 1.74
CA LEU A 338 -9.30 -14.94 2.11
C LEU A 338 -9.02 -16.17 1.23
N GLY A 339 -8.15 -16.06 0.22
CA GLY A 339 -7.82 -17.14 -0.72
C GLY A 339 -8.94 -17.46 -1.72
N LEU A 340 -9.90 -16.55 -1.89
CA LEU A 340 -11.00 -16.70 -2.85
C LEU A 340 -10.58 -16.37 -4.28
N ILE A 341 -9.59 -15.51 -4.46
CA ILE A 341 -9.10 -15.11 -5.77
C ILE A 341 -7.74 -15.73 -6.03
N ARG A 342 -7.64 -16.48 -7.13
CA ARG A 342 -6.38 -17.00 -7.67
C ARG A 342 -5.76 -16.01 -8.65
N ASP A 343 -6.56 -15.52 -9.60
CA ASP A 343 -6.12 -14.61 -10.65
C ASP A 343 -7.16 -13.49 -10.86
N LEU A 344 -6.72 -12.32 -11.31
CA LEU A 344 -7.58 -11.18 -11.62
C LEU A 344 -7.19 -10.61 -12.99
N THR A 345 -8.17 -10.51 -13.88
CA THR A 345 -8.03 -10.05 -15.27
C THR A 345 -8.99 -8.89 -15.52
N PHE A 346 -8.56 -7.88 -16.28
CA PHE A 346 -9.41 -6.77 -16.69
C PHE A 346 -9.70 -6.84 -18.19
N MET A 347 -10.88 -6.45 -18.66
CA MET A 347 -11.17 -6.44 -20.10
C MET A 347 -10.62 -5.19 -20.76
N ARG A 348 -10.87 -4.01 -20.22
CA ARG A 348 -10.33 -2.78 -20.78
C ARG A 348 -9.04 -2.42 -20.04
N ALA A 349 -8.01 -2.10 -20.82
CA ALA A 349 -6.92 -1.30 -20.30
C ALA A 349 -7.47 0.11 -20.05
N PRO A 350 -6.91 0.91 -19.12
CA PRO A 350 -7.19 2.33 -19.11
C PRO A 350 -6.91 2.87 -20.52
N GLU A 351 -7.91 3.47 -21.17
CA GLU A 351 -7.77 3.97 -22.54
C GLU A 351 -6.58 4.94 -22.60
N GLU A 352 -5.62 4.61 -23.45
CA GLU A 352 -4.32 5.28 -23.63
C GLU A 352 -4.45 6.79 -23.86
N GLU A 353 -3.53 7.56 -23.30
CA GLU A 353 -2.45 8.21 -24.06
C GLU A 353 -1.22 8.25 -23.12
N TYR A 354 -0.07 7.80 -23.63
CA TYR A 354 1.19 7.57 -22.90
C TYR A 354 1.82 8.85 -22.36
#